data_AF-A0A175YF44-F1
#
_entry.id   AF-A0A175YF44-F1
#
_cell.length_a   1.000
_cell.length_b   1.000
_cell.length_c   1.000
_cell.angle_alpha   90.00
_cell.angle_beta   90.00
_cell.angle_gamma   90.00
#
_symmetry.space_group_name_H-M   'P 1'
#
loop_
_entity.id
_entity.type
_entity.pdbx_description
1 polymer ?
#
loop_
_entity_poly.entity_id
_entity_poly.type
_entity_poly.pdbx_seq_one_letter_code
_entity_poly.pdbx_strand_id
1 'polypeptide(L)'
;MQHECIFFGTDDFFGYNQGDHPAGWQSVAVHDPVVQDAADHAIKTIQQRSNSLVPYQLQEIVHANVEVVEESAKFDIILKVSRGDKEEKLKVEVHKSDEGAFKLIHMAPHDE
;
A
#
# COMPACT_ATOMS: atom_id res chain seq x y z
N MET A 1 17.38 4.73 39.43
CA MET A 1 16.96 6.01 38.82
C MET A 1 15.89 5.67 37.81
N GLN A 2 14.69 6.15 38.12
CA GLN A 2 13.44 5.79 37.45
C GLN A 2 13.38 6.47 36.08
N HIS A 3 12.86 5.73 35.10
CA HIS A 3 12.37 6.25 33.84
C HIS A 3 11.37 7.36 34.09
N GLU A 4 11.54 8.49 33.41
CA GLU A 4 10.48 9.47 33.23
C GLU A 4 10.52 9.95 31.78
N CYS A 5 9.72 9.28 30.94
CA CYS A 5 9.36 9.77 29.63
C CYS A 5 8.29 10.83 29.82
N ILE A 6 8.67 12.09 29.78
CA ILE A 6 7.75 13.21 29.62
C ILE A 6 7.33 13.31 28.15
N PHE A 7 6.19 12.69 27.84
CA PHE A 7 5.33 13.06 26.72
C PHE A 7 4.83 14.48 26.94
N PHE A 8 5.15 15.44 26.07
CA PHE A 8 4.27 16.54 25.65
C PHE A 8 4.91 17.27 24.47
N GLY A 9 4.20 17.32 23.34
CA GLY A 9 4.61 18.09 22.17
C GLY A 9 3.96 17.60 20.89
N THR A 10 2.68 17.90 20.71
CA THR A 10 2.01 17.87 19.42
C THR A 10 2.65 18.94 18.54
N ASP A 11 3.30 18.53 17.46
CA ASP A 11 3.54 19.39 16.31
C ASP A 11 3.38 18.55 15.04
N ASP A 12 2.35 18.91 14.28
CA ASP A 12 2.08 18.45 12.93
C ASP A 12 3.20 19.00 12.03
N PHE A 13 4.28 18.23 11.86
CA PHE A 13 5.32 18.56 10.90
C PHE A 13 5.81 17.27 10.27
N PHE A 14 5.77 17.19 8.93
CA PHE A 14 6.40 16.14 8.15
C PHE A 14 7.81 15.85 8.68
N GLY A 15 7.93 14.78 9.46
CA GLY A 15 9.18 14.29 10.00
C GLY A 15 9.95 13.57 8.89
N TYR A 16 10.44 14.33 7.92
CA TYR A 16 11.44 13.89 6.96
C TYR A 16 12.73 13.61 7.76
N ASN A 17 12.87 12.39 8.28
CA ASN A 17 14.15 11.88 8.75
C ASN A 17 15.00 11.60 7.52
N GLN A 18 15.69 12.62 7.06
CA GLN A 18 16.74 12.54 6.07
C GLN A 18 17.96 11.88 6.73
N GLY A 19 17.99 10.55 6.70
CA GLY A 19 19.09 9.77 7.24
C GLY A 19 18.73 8.30 7.21
N ASP A 20 19.23 7.58 6.22
CA ASP A 20 19.09 6.12 6.09
C ASP A 20 17.73 5.65 5.57
N HIS A 21 17.30 6.10 4.39
CA HIS A 21 16.38 5.28 3.60
C HIS A 21 17.22 4.12 3.03
N PRO A 22 17.02 2.86 3.46
CA PRO A 22 17.62 1.75 2.75
C PRO A 22 17.09 1.81 1.32
N ALA A 23 17.98 1.98 0.34
CA ALA A 23 17.62 1.95 -1.06
C ALA A 23 17.07 0.55 -1.40
N GLY A 24 15.74 0.42 -1.44
CA GLY A 24 15.06 -0.81 -1.81
C GLY A 24 13.68 -0.98 -1.18
N TRP A 25 13.06 -2.12 -1.48
CA TRP A 25 11.75 -2.51 -0.98
C TRP A 25 11.76 -2.74 0.53
N GLN A 26 11.04 -1.92 1.27
CA GLN A 26 10.79 -2.07 2.69
C GLN A 26 9.43 -2.72 2.90
N SER A 27 9.41 -3.84 3.62
CA SER A 27 8.15 -4.50 4.02
C SER A 27 7.38 -3.59 4.98
N VAL A 28 6.15 -3.25 4.62
CA VAL A 28 5.25 -2.42 5.44
C VAL A 28 4.14 -3.26 6.05
N ALA A 29 3.58 -2.77 7.15
CA ALA A 29 2.46 -3.44 7.79
C ALA A 29 1.24 -3.41 6.87
N VAL A 30 0.65 -4.58 6.62
CA VAL A 30 -0.58 -4.69 5.81
C VAL A 30 -1.78 -3.99 6.45
N HIS A 31 -1.75 -3.80 7.77
CA HIS A 31 -2.75 -3.05 8.53
C HIS A 31 -2.48 -1.55 8.57
N ASP A 32 -1.43 -1.07 7.90
CA ASP A 32 -1.18 0.36 7.81
C ASP A 32 -2.34 1.05 7.05
N PRO A 33 -2.89 2.17 7.55
CA PRO A 33 -4.00 2.86 6.88
C PRO A 33 -3.65 3.25 5.43
N VAL A 34 -2.38 3.54 5.13
CA VAL A 34 -1.93 3.89 3.77
C VAL A 34 -2.00 2.67 2.84
N VAL A 35 -1.60 1.50 3.33
CA VAL A 35 -1.65 0.24 2.56
C VAL A 35 -3.10 -0.20 2.35
N GLN A 36 -3.95 -0.08 3.37
CA GLN A 36 -5.37 -0.40 3.26
C GLN A 36 -6.10 0.52 2.27
N ASP A 37 -5.83 1.83 2.32
CA ASP A 37 -6.41 2.79 1.37
C ASP A 37 -5.94 2.51 -0.07
N ALA A 38 -4.64 2.27 -0.26
CA ALA A 38 -4.08 1.89 -1.56
C ALA A 38 -4.67 0.58 -2.09
N ALA A 39 -4.87 -0.41 -1.22
CA ALA A 39 -5.50 -1.68 -1.57
C ALA A 39 -6.96 -1.50 -1.99
N ASP A 40 -7.78 -0.79 -1.21
CA ASP A 40 -9.18 -0.51 -1.54
C ASP A 40 -9.29 0.29 -2.85
N HIS A 41 -8.45 1.31 -3.01
CA HIS A 41 -8.38 2.11 -4.23
C HIS A 41 -7.98 1.25 -5.44
N ALA A 42 -7.02 0.32 -5.27
CA ALA A 42 -6.61 -0.60 -6.31
C ALA A 42 -7.76 -1.53 -6.71
N ILE A 43 -8.48 -2.13 -5.76
CA ILE A 43 -9.63 -3.00 -6.03
C ILE A 43 -10.74 -2.26 -6.77
N LYS A 44 -11.09 -1.04 -6.31
CA LYS A 44 -12.09 -0.19 -7.00
C LYS A 44 -11.65 0.13 -8.42
N THR A 45 -10.38 0.49 -8.60
CA THR A 45 -9.81 0.80 -9.92
C THR A 45 -9.81 -0.43 -10.83
N ILE A 46 -9.41 -1.60 -10.33
CA ILE A 46 -9.41 -2.88 -11.06
C ILE A 46 -10.85 -3.22 -11.46
N GLN A 47 -11.80 -3.13 -10.54
CA GLN A 47 -13.21 -3.39 -10.81
C GLN A 47 -13.74 -2.47 -11.92
N GLN A 48 -13.42 -1.17 -11.87
CA GLN A 48 -13.80 -0.21 -12.90
C GLN A 48 -13.14 -0.50 -14.25
N ARG A 49 -11.83 -0.85 -14.28
CA ARG A 49 -11.08 -1.13 -15.52
C ARG A 49 -11.47 -2.45 -16.16
N SER A 50 -11.71 -3.49 -15.37
CA SER A 50 -12.03 -4.84 -15.84
C SER A 50 -13.47 -4.99 -16.31
N ASN A 51 -14.36 -4.05 -15.96
CA ASN A 51 -15.80 -4.10 -16.28
C ASN A 51 -16.43 -5.48 -15.91
N SER A 52 -15.99 -6.04 -14.79
CA SER A 52 -16.39 -7.39 -14.37
C SER A 52 -17.83 -7.36 -13.83
N LEU A 53 -18.67 -8.29 -14.29
CA LEU A 53 -20.01 -8.52 -13.73
C LEU A 53 -19.97 -8.96 -12.25
N VAL A 54 -18.85 -9.56 -11.84
CA VAL A 54 -18.63 -10.06 -10.48
C VAL A 54 -17.67 -9.11 -9.75
N PRO A 55 -18.03 -8.62 -8.55
CA PRO A 55 -17.18 -7.73 -7.78
C PRO A 55 -15.91 -8.44 -7.31
N TYR A 56 -14.75 -7.80 -7.46
CA TYR A 56 -13.52 -8.23 -6.79
C TYR A 56 -13.67 -7.95 -5.28
N GLN A 57 -13.62 -9.00 -4.47
CA GLN A 57 -13.60 -8.89 -3.01
C GLN A 57 -12.18 -9.07 -2.49
N LEU A 58 -11.68 -8.10 -1.72
CA LEU A 58 -10.41 -8.25 -1.02
C LEU A 58 -10.60 -9.28 0.10
N GLN A 59 -9.90 -10.41 0.00
CA GLN A 59 -9.89 -11.44 1.03
C GLN A 59 -8.83 -11.13 2.08
N GLU A 60 -7.61 -10.90 1.62
CA GLU A 60 -6.45 -10.65 2.48
C GLU A 60 -5.35 -9.92 1.71
N ILE A 61 -4.52 -9.16 2.43
CA ILE A 61 -3.31 -8.56 1.88
C ILE A 61 -2.15 -9.50 2.24
N VAL A 62 -1.59 -10.18 1.25
CA VAL A 62 -0.56 -11.20 1.44
C VAL A 62 0.79 -10.54 1.75
N HIS A 63 1.14 -9.52 0.95
CA HIS A 63 2.38 -8.78 1.11
C HIS A 63 2.15 -7.31 0.78
N ALA A 64 2.87 -6.45 1.46
CA ALA A 64 2.96 -5.04 1.14
C ALA A 64 4.40 -4.59 1.33
N ASN A 65 4.99 -4.05 0.28
CA ASN A 65 6.31 -3.43 0.30
C ASN A 65 6.18 -2.00 -0.20
N VAL A 66 6.99 -1.11 0.35
CA VAL A 66 7.13 0.27 -0.13
C VAL A 66 8.56 0.51 -0.53
N GLU A 67 8.76 1.21 -1.64
CA GLU A 67 10.04 1.73 -2.06
C GLU A 67 9.90 3.25 -2.18
N VAL A 68 10.62 3.98 -1.34
CA VAL A 68 10.67 5.44 -1.42
C VAL A 68 11.73 5.80 -2.46
N VAL A 69 11.27 6.34 -3.59
CA VAL A 69 12.10 6.74 -4.72
C VAL A 69 12.09 8.27 -4.81
N GLU A 70 13.21 8.86 -4.41
CA GLU A 70 13.46 10.30 -4.41
C GLU A 70 12.38 11.08 -3.64
N GLU A 71 11.39 11.64 -4.35
CA GLU A 71 10.30 12.46 -3.82
C GLU A 71 8.94 11.75 -3.91
N SER A 72 8.94 10.44 -4.14
CA SER A 72 7.71 9.67 -4.32
C SER A 72 7.81 8.27 -3.73
N ALA A 73 6.69 7.60 -3.49
CA ALA A 73 6.68 6.28 -2.89
C ALA A 73 5.94 5.28 -3.78
N LYS A 74 6.61 4.18 -4.13
CA LYS A 74 6.01 3.05 -4.83
C LYS A 74 5.59 2.00 -3.84
N PHE A 75 4.37 1.52 -3.95
CA PHE A 75 3.81 0.47 -3.11
C PHE A 75 3.58 -0.76 -3.98
N ASP A 76 4.25 -1.84 -3.63
CA ASP A 76 4.08 -3.17 -4.22
C ASP A 76 3.25 -3.99 -3.25
N ILE A 77 1.98 -4.20 -3.60
CA ILE A 77 1.02 -4.87 -2.73
C ILE A 77 0.50 -6.11 -3.45
N ILE A 78 0.54 -7.26 -2.78
CA ILE A 78 -0.05 -8.50 -3.25
C ILE A 78 -1.37 -8.70 -2.51
N LEU A 79 -2.46 -8.51 -3.24
CA LEU A 79 -3.83 -8.65 -2.74
C LEU A 79 -4.35 -10.03 -3.12
N LYS A 80 -4.83 -10.80 -2.14
CA LYS A 80 -5.64 -11.97 -2.40
C LYS A 80 -7.08 -11.51 -2.59
N VAL A 81 -7.62 -11.73 -3.79
CA VAL A 81 -8.98 -11.35 -4.13
C VAL A 81 -9.81 -12.58 -4.44
N SER A 82 -11.09 -12.54 -4.10
CA SER A 82 -12.08 -13.50 -4.58
C SER A 82 -12.89 -12.88 -5.71
N ARG A 83 -13.08 -13.65 -6.77
CA ARG A 83 -13.94 -13.33 -7.91
C ARG A 83 -14.98 -14.43 -8.02
N GLY A 84 -16.10 -14.26 -7.31
CA GLY A 84 -17.13 -15.28 -7.16
C GLY A 84 -16.59 -16.46 -6.35
N ASP A 85 -16.61 -17.67 -6.92
CA ASP A 85 -16.17 -18.90 -6.26
C ASP A 85 -14.66 -19.20 -6.41
N LYS A 86 -13.89 -18.29 -7.02
CA LYS A 86 -12.45 -18.46 -7.26
C LYS A 86 -11.65 -17.42 -6.52
N GLU A 87 -10.54 -17.84 -5.91
CA GLU A 87 -9.57 -16.95 -5.27
C GLU A 87 -8.34 -16.79 -6.17
N GLU A 88 -7.87 -15.57 -6.35
CA GLU A 88 -6.75 -15.21 -7.21
C GLU A 88 -5.86 -14.19 -6.48
N LYS A 89 -4.55 -14.22 -6.72
CA LYS A 89 -3.62 -13.21 -6.19
C LYS A 89 -3.38 -12.16 -7.26
N LEU A 90 -3.56 -10.89 -6.90
CA LEU A 90 -3.28 -9.75 -7.75
C LEU A 90 -2.11 -8.97 -7.17
N LYS A 91 -1.08 -8.80 -7.98
CA LYS A 91 0.00 -7.87 -7.70
C LYS A 91 -0.39 -6.50 -8.22
N VAL A 92 -0.49 -5.52 -7.33
CA VAL A 92 -0.80 -4.14 -7.66
C VAL A 92 0.36 -3.24 -7.27
N GLU A 93 0.74 -2.36 -8.18
CA GLU A 93 1.75 -1.34 -7.96
C GLU A 93 1.07 0.02 -7.92
N VAL A 94 1.09 0.65 -6.74
CA VAL A 94 0.48 1.94 -6.49
C VAL A 94 1.59 2.96 -6.28
N HIS A 95 1.59 4.03 -7.04
CA HIS A 95 2.52 5.14 -6.87
C HIS A 95 1.82 6.25 -6.09
N LYS A 96 2.41 6.63 -4.97
CA LYS A 96 2.04 7.82 -4.21
C LYS A 96 2.96 8.97 -4.64
N SER A 97 2.37 10.00 -5.19
CA SER A 97 3.06 11.27 -5.49
C SER A 97 3.32 12.06 -4.20
N ASP A 98 4.23 13.03 -4.24
CA ASP A 98 4.49 13.98 -3.14
C ASP A 98 3.20 14.69 -2.67
N GLU A 99 2.30 15.03 -3.60
CA GLU A 99 0.96 15.57 -3.33
C GLU A 99 0.04 14.64 -2.51
N GLY A 100 0.46 13.39 -2.24
CA GLY A 100 -0.34 12.41 -1.49
C GLY A 100 -1.37 11.66 -2.34
N ALA A 101 -1.43 11.90 -3.64
CA ALA A 101 -2.32 11.19 -4.54
C ALA A 101 -1.83 9.76 -4.82
N PHE A 102 -2.72 8.77 -4.66
CA PHE A 102 -2.47 7.38 -5.03
C PHE A 102 -2.87 7.13 -6.48
N LYS A 103 -1.96 6.56 -7.26
CA LYS A 103 -2.21 6.18 -8.64
C LYS A 103 -1.81 4.74 -8.86
N LEU A 104 -2.77 3.91 -9.25
CA LEU A 104 -2.49 2.56 -9.71
C LEU A 104 -1.70 2.64 -11.03
N ILE A 105 -0.43 2.26 -11.00
CA ILE A 105 0.45 2.26 -12.18
C ILE A 105 0.29 0.94 -12.91
N HIS A 106 0.42 -0.16 -12.16
CA HIS A 106 0.44 -1.49 -12.73
C HIS A 106 -0.44 -2.44 -11.91
N MET A 107 -1.08 -3.37 -12.62
CA MET A 107 -1.82 -4.47 -12.02
C MET A 107 -1.54 -5.71 -12.85
N ALA A 108 -1.16 -6.80 -12.20
CA ALA A 108 -0.94 -8.07 -12.85
C ALA A 108 -1.49 -9.20 -11.99
N PRO A 109 -2.05 -10.27 -12.59
CA PRO A 109 -2.25 -11.51 -11.86
C PRO A 109 -0.90 -12.04 -11.39
N HIS A 110 -0.82 -12.44 -10.13
CA HIS A 110 0.33 -13.11 -9.55
C HIS A 110 0.05 -14.61 -9.54
N ASP A 111 0.43 -15.26 -10.63
CA ASP A 111 0.42 -16.72 -10.78
C ASP A 111 1.83 -17.22 -10.43
N GLU A 112 1.95 -18.08 -9.41
CA GLU A 112 3.22 -18.71 -8.98
C GLU A 112 3.51 -19.98 -9.77
#